data_AF-A0A523X6M0-F1
#
_entry.id   AF-A0A523X6M0-F1
#
_cell.length_a   1.000
_cell.length_b   1.000
_cell.length_c   1.000
_cell.angle_alpha   90.00
_cell.angle_beta   90.00
_cell.angle_gamma   90.00
#
_symmetry.space_group_name_H-M   'P 1'
#
loop_
_entity.id
_entity.type
_entity.pdbx_description
1 polymer ?
#
loop_
_entity_poly.entity_id
_entity_poly.type
_entity_poly.pdbx_seq_one_letter_code
_entity_poly.pdbx_strand_id
1 'polypeptide(L)'
;MTEDSKKTVSPIDQEFQDDIQPDEETLEKIKEILHLMAITFTQMKIFSSEHANVKKFADDLYEKTNKFLDENWKLELGIEEFSFTYQGKTVYTESQISKSLPFLFFKDGMQILFFYKGLKKEEFQEFLEILRMISSLPPEESDIVISLWERDFANIRYYAPDEFLETKIGVGMEPVKYRLDKNDLSTGTIKLATEDKSAISQNDLSLETFKKTAEKPEDLIEKGEEFSPVVQSTSLNDGEAKTLELMIRSNRKISSEDELISLLIEMLYLEERPEQFNITLNALAHLQKDLLLKGDFSRTLQLFTLTLELKESLPPQFDEEAKLLENFLKDLSNSNSLASIKKVSQSAQVSDLKSFFDYLKLLGPEAIHLVGDLYEDSKDPGFRINALDYFKKVGQKNIAALMDIVHDNRPALATEIISLSSAFNDKRAIQYLANFISYKNKTIKF
;
A
#
# COMPACT_ATOMS: atom_id res chain seq x y z
N MET A 1 -37.35 -57.95 28.92
CA MET A 1 -36.26 -57.49 29.81
C MET A 1 -35.52 -56.45 28.99
N THR A 2 -35.86 -55.16 29.08
CA THR A 2 -35.58 -54.12 30.10
C THR A 2 -34.82 -53.04 29.30
N GLU A 3 -35.37 -51.84 29.06
CA GLU A 3 -35.34 -50.65 29.95
C GLU A 3 -33.91 -50.41 30.53
N ASP A 4 -33.30 -49.22 30.51
CA ASP A 4 -33.71 -47.85 30.23
C ASP A 4 -32.43 -46.95 30.23
N SER A 5 -32.62 -45.66 29.94
CA SER A 5 -31.82 -44.48 30.35
C SER A 5 -31.05 -43.69 29.27
N LYS A 6 -31.84 -42.92 28.52
CA LYS A 6 -31.76 -41.46 28.28
C LYS A 6 -30.44 -40.72 28.64
N LYS A 7 -29.93 -39.96 27.67
CA LYS A 7 -29.58 -38.55 27.89
C LYS A 7 -30.35 -37.69 26.90
N THR A 8 -31.30 -36.96 27.48
CA THR A 8 -32.02 -35.81 26.95
C THR A 8 -31.07 -34.74 26.42
N VAL A 9 -31.21 -34.38 25.15
CA VAL A 9 -30.70 -33.11 24.59
C VAL A 9 -31.87 -32.13 24.54
N SER A 10 -31.61 -30.92 25.01
CA SER A 10 -32.56 -29.82 25.22
C SER A 10 -33.20 -29.32 23.91
N PRO A 11 -34.49 -28.97 23.87
CA PRO A 11 -35.21 -28.56 22.66
C PRO A 11 -35.08 -27.06 22.34
N ILE A 12 -33.86 -26.52 22.28
CA ILE A 12 -33.64 -25.07 22.00
C ILE A 12 -32.78 -24.82 20.73
N ASP A 13 -32.11 -25.82 20.17
CA ASP A 13 -31.17 -25.61 19.05
C ASP A 13 -31.74 -25.98 17.66
N GLN A 14 -33.05 -25.83 17.44
CA GLN A 14 -33.72 -26.28 16.20
C GLN A 14 -34.45 -25.23 15.37
N GLU A 15 -34.26 -23.93 15.62
CA GLU A 15 -34.80 -22.89 14.73
C GLU A 15 -33.68 -22.00 14.18
N PHE A 16 -33.75 -21.76 12.86
CA PHE A 16 -32.89 -20.93 12.01
C PHE A 16 -31.64 -21.59 11.37
N GLN A 17 -31.82 -22.74 10.72
CA GLN A 17 -31.12 -23.03 9.46
C GLN A 17 -32.14 -22.94 8.32
N ASP A 18 -32.46 -21.71 7.92
CA ASP A 18 -33.06 -21.50 6.59
C ASP A 18 -31.93 -21.55 5.57
N ASP A 19 -31.90 -22.63 4.79
CA ASP A 19 -31.23 -22.74 3.49
C ASP A 19 -31.84 -21.70 2.53
N ILE A 20 -31.47 -20.43 2.68
CA ILE A 20 -31.75 -19.39 1.69
C ILE A 20 -30.61 -19.46 0.68
N GLN A 21 -30.85 -20.12 -0.45
CA GLN A 21 -30.03 -19.95 -1.66
C GLN A 21 -29.95 -18.43 -1.93
N PRO A 22 -28.75 -17.84 -2.04
CA PRO A 22 -28.62 -16.41 -2.28
C PRO A 22 -29.29 -16.07 -3.60
N ASP A 23 -30.24 -15.14 -3.53
CA ASP A 23 -30.84 -14.50 -4.70
C ASP A 23 -29.73 -13.89 -5.56
N GLU A 24 -29.73 -14.19 -6.87
CA GLU A 24 -28.68 -13.72 -7.79
C GLU A 24 -28.57 -12.19 -7.79
N GLU A 25 -29.68 -11.49 -7.57
CA GLU A 25 -29.72 -10.03 -7.46
C GLU A 25 -28.96 -9.53 -6.22
N THR A 26 -29.05 -10.26 -5.11
CA THR A 26 -28.36 -9.92 -3.84
C THR A 26 -26.85 -10.11 -3.99
N LEU A 27 -26.41 -11.18 -4.66
CA LEU A 27 -24.98 -11.39 -4.94
C LEU A 27 -24.39 -10.29 -5.81
N GLU A 28 -25.12 -9.85 -6.84
CA GLU A 28 -24.63 -8.80 -7.73
C GLU A 28 -24.49 -7.45 -7.00
N LYS A 29 -25.47 -7.11 -6.14
CA LYS A 29 -25.37 -5.93 -5.25
C LYS A 29 -24.14 -5.99 -4.34
N ILE A 30 -23.83 -7.15 -3.78
CA ILE A 30 -22.66 -7.32 -2.90
C ILE A 30 -21.36 -7.19 -3.69
N LYS A 31 -21.27 -7.78 -4.89
CA LYS A 31 -20.10 -7.61 -5.77
C LYS A 31 -19.86 -6.13 -6.10
N GLU A 32 -20.92 -5.38 -6.42
CA GLU A 32 -20.82 -3.95 -6.66
C GLU A 32 -20.27 -3.20 -5.44
N ILE A 33 -20.79 -3.49 -4.24
CA ILE A 33 -20.34 -2.88 -2.98
C ILE A 33 -18.85 -3.20 -2.75
N LEU A 34 -18.44 -4.46 -2.90
CA LEU A 34 -17.05 -4.86 -2.69
C LEU A 34 -16.10 -4.27 -3.74
N HIS A 35 -16.53 -4.18 -4.99
CA HIS A 35 -15.76 -3.53 -6.04
C HIS A 35 -15.57 -2.04 -5.75
N LEU A 36 -16.65 -1.36 -5.36
CA LEU A 36 -16.58 0.05 -4.96
C LEU A 36 -15.72 0.24 -3.71
N MET A 37 -15.76 -0.69 -2.76
CA MET A 37 -14.90 -0.69 -1.58
C MET A 37 -13.42 -0.82 -1.96
N ALA A 38 -13.07 -1.71 -2.88
CA ALA A 38 -11.70 -1.88 -3.37
C ALA A 38 -11.18 -0.63 -4.11
N ILE A 39 -12.03 0.00 -4.93
CA ILE A 39 -11.70 1.27 -5.60
C ILE A 39 -11.49 2.36 -4.55
N THR A 40 -12.46 2.55 -3.64
CA THR A 40 -12.40 3.55 -2.58
C THR A 40 -11.12 3.39 -1.75
N PHE A 41 -10.80 2.16 -1.34
CA PHE A 41 -9.59 1.84 -0.61
C PHE A 41 -8.32 2.17 -1.41
N THR A 42 -8.27 1.82 -2.70
CA THR A 42 -7.14 2.17 -3.56
C THR A 42 -6.95 3.69 -3.65
N GLN A 43 -8.05 4.44 -3.83
CA GLN A 43 -8.02 5.89 -3.83
C GLN A 43 -7.58 6.47 -2.48
N MET A 44 -7.99 5.87 -1.36
CA MET A 44 -7.54 6.26 -0.02
C MET A 44 -6.06 5.99 0.24
N LYS A 45 -5.46 4.98 -0.42
CA LYS A 45 -4.01 4.73 -0.34
C LYS A 45 -3.20 5.77 -1.09
N ILE A 46 -3.76 6.29 -2.19
CA ILE A 46 -3.08 7.21 -3.10
C ILE A 46 -3.30 8.67 -2.66
N PHE A 47 -4.48 8.98 -2.09
CA PHE A 47 -4.90 10.34 -1.75
C PHE A 47 -5.11 10.56 -0.24
N SER A 48 -5.12 11.83 0.18
CA SER A 48 -5.49 12.21 1.54
C SER A 48 -6.99 12.01 1.79
N SER A 49 -7.37 11.70 3.04
CA SER A 49 -8.75 11.57 3.52
C SER A 49 -9.59 12.84 3.34
N GLU A 50 -8.92 13.98 3.16
CA GLU A 50 -9.58 15.27 2.91
C GLU A 50 -9.98 15.51 1.44
N HIS A 51 -9.51 14.65 0.52
CA HIS A 51 -9.75 14.80 -0.91
C HIS A 51 -11.24 14.60 -1.25
N ALA A 52 -11.80 15.47 -2.10
CA ALA A 52 -13.23 15.47 -2.41
C ALA A 52 -13.69 14.16 -3.08
N ASN A 53 -12.88 13.59 -3.98
CA ASN A 53 -13.11 12.24 -4.52
C ASN A 53 -13.14 11.14 -3.47
N VAL A 54 -12.18 11.09 -2.52
CA VAL A 54 -12.19 10.07 -1.47
C VAL A 54 -13.45 10.19 -0.63
N LYS A 55 -13.87 11.42 -0.29
CA LYS A 55 -15.13 11.67 0.40
C LYS A 55 -16.34 11.23 -0.41
N LYS A 56 -16.37 11.53 -1.72
CA LYS A 56 -17.47 11.12 -2.60
C LYS A 56 -17.54 9.60 -2.77
N PHE A 57 -16.43 8.92 -2.99
CA PHE A 57 -16.38 7.46 -3.09
C PHE A 57 -16.76 6.80 -1.76
N ALA A 58 -16.28 7.33 -0.63
CA ALA A 58 -16.67 6.86 0.70
C ALA A 58 -18.17 7.08 0.96
N ASP A 59 -18.73 8.22 0.52
CA ASP A 59 -20.14 8.54 0.64
C ASP A 59 -21.01 7.65 -0.25
N ASP A 60 -20.63 7.45 -1.53
CA ASP A 60 -21.32 6.57 -2.47
C ASP A 60 -21.29 5.11 -1.98
N LEU A 61 -20.16 4.68 -1.41
CA LEU A 61 -20.00 3.36 -0.80
C LEU A 61 -20.88 3.22 0.44
N TYR A 62 -20.91 4.23 1.30
CA TYR A 62 -21.78 4.27 2.47
C TYR A 62 -23.25 4.19 2.06
N GLU A 63 -23.69 4.98 1.08
CA GLU A 63 -25.07 4.99 0.60
C GLU A 63 -25.47 3.63 0.01
N LYS A 64 -24.63 3.02 -0.84
CA LYS A 64 -24.89 1.69 -1.39
C LYS A 64 -24.93 0.62 -0.30
N THR A 65 -24.00 0.66 0.64
CA THR A 65 -23.94 -0.28 1.77
C THR A 65 -25.17 -0.13 2.66
N ASN A 66 -25.54 1.10 3.00
CA ASN A 66 -26.69 1.36 3.88
C ASN A 66 -28.01 1.01 3.19
N LYS A 67 -28.15 1.26 1.87
CA LYS A 67 -29.30 0.79 1.09
C LYS A 67 -29.42 -0.72 1.12
N PHE A 68 -28.30 -1.43 0.95
CA PHE A 68 -28.27 -2.89 1.10
C PHE A 68 -28.66 -3.32 2.50
N LEU A 69 -28.20 -2.62 3.55
CA LEU A 69 -28.53 -2.91 4.94
C LEU A 69 -29.98 -2.59 5.33
N ASP A 70 -30.60 -1.66 4.61
CA ASP A 70 -32.01 -1.34 4.77
C ASP A 70 -32.90 -2.45 4.22
N GLU A 71 -32.51 -3.04 3.08
CA GLU A 71 -33.13 -4.21 2.44
C GLU A 71 -32.81 -5.51 3.21
N ASN A 72 -31.58 -5.65 3.69
CA ASN A 72 -31.05 -6.83 4.39
C ASN A 72 -30.50 -6.43 5.75
N TRP A 73 -31.04 -6.98 6.84
CA TRP A 73 -30.68 -6.52 8.20
C TRP A 73 -29.18 -6.57 8.56
N LYS A 74 -28.40 -7.42 7.87
CA LYS A 74 -26.94 -7.52 7.99
C LYS A 74 -26.28 -7.84 6.65
N LEU A 75 -25.02 -7.43 6.52
CA LEU A 75 -24.07 -7.89 5.51
C LEU A 75 -22.97 -8.69 6.22
N GLU A 76 -22.85 -9.98 5.87
CA GLU A 76 -21.89 -10.92 6.46
C GLU A 76 -20.88 -11.36 5.40
N LEU A 77 -19.65 -10.88 5.51
CA LEU A 77 -18.57 -11.18 4.57
C LEU A 77 -17.60 -12.17 5.20
N GLY A 78 -17.52 -13.36 4.63
CA GLY A 78 -16.45 -14.30 4.90
C GLY A 78 -15.15 -13.84 4.22
N ILE A 79 -14.04 -14.04 4.91
CA ILE A 79 -12.72 -13.58 4.49
C ILE A 79 -11.82 -14.79 4.30
N GLU A 80 -11.30 -14.92 3.09
CA GLU A 80 -10.29 -15.90 2.71
C GLU A 80 -9.00 -15.17 2.30
N GLU A 81 -7.92 -15.94 2.07
CA GLU A 81 -6.59 -15.38 1.78
C GLU A 81 -6.57 -14.36 0.62
N PHE A 82 -7.39 -14.59 -0.42
CA PHE A 82 -7.46 -13.74 -1.61
C PHE A 82 -8.88 -13.40 -2.05
N SER A 83 -9.89 -13.76 -1.26
CA SER A 83 -11.31 -13.69 -1.65
C SER A 83 -12.20 -13.24 -0.50
N PHE A 84 -13.29 -12.55 -0.86
CA PHE A 84 -14.45 -12.41 0.01
C PHE A 84 -15.53 -13.39 -0.41
N THR A 85 -16.18 -14.00 0.57
CA THR A 85 -17.31 -14.92 0.39
C THR A 85 -18.57 -14.38 1.06
N TYR A 86 -19.72 -14.69 0.50
CA TYR A 86 -21.03 -14.40 1.09
C TYR A 86 -21.89 -15.66 1.00
N GLN A 87 -22.40 -16.14 2.14
CA GLN A 87 -23.16 -17.40 2.22
C GLN A 87 -22.47 -18.58 1.48
N GLY A 88 -21.14 -18.65 1.58
CA GLY A 88 -20.34 -19.70 0.94
C GLY A 88 -20.04 -19.52 -0.56
N LYS A 89 -20.48 -18.43 -1.21
CA LYS A 89 -20.12 -18.10 -2.60
C LYS A 89 -19.09 -16.98 -2.65
N THR A 90 -18.06 -17.13 -3.49
CA THR A 90 -17.06 -16.08 -3.72
C THR A 90 -17.68 -14.90 -4.45
N VAL A 91 -17.58 -13.72 -3.85
CA VAL A 91 -18.13 -12.45 -4.37
C VAL A 91 -17.03 -11.48 -4.80
N TYR A 92 -15.79 -11.67 -4.37
CA TYR A 92 -14.65 -10.86 -4.80
C TYR A 92 -13.37 -11.68 -4.73
N THR A 93 -12.43 -11.43 -5.65
CA THR A 93 -11.12 -12.09 -5.67
C THR A 93 -10.06 -11.10 -6.13
N GLU A 94 -8.95 -11.03 -5.39
CA GLU A 94 -7.77 -10.25 -5.76
C GLU A 94 -6.50 -11.07 -5.58
N SER A 95 -5.80 -11.29 -6.68
CA SER A 95 -4.59 -12.13 -6.76
C SER A 95 -3.31 -11.40 -6.37
N GLN A 96 -3.30 -10.06 -6.42
CA GLN A 96 -2.14 -9.25 -6.09
C GLN A 96 -2.11 -8.90 -4.60
N ILE A 97 -1.23 -9.55 -3.83
CA ILE A 97 -1.09 -9.35 -2.37
C ILE A 97 -0.99 -7.86 -1.98
N SER A 98 -0.24 -7.05 -2.74
CA SER A 98 -0.03 -5.63 -2.44
C SER A 98 -1.28 -4.74 -2.57
N LYS A 99 -2.27 -5.22 -3.34
CA LYS A 99 -3.57 -4.56 -3.55
C LYS A 99 -4.74 -5.33 -2.92
N SER A 100 -4.48 -6.53 -2.38
CA SER A 100 -5.51 -7.44 -1.92
C SER A 100 -6.09 -6.99 -0.58
N LEU A 101 -7.31 -6.45 -0.67
CA LEU A 101 -8.10 -6.10 0.50
C LEU A 101 -8.47 -7.34 1.35
N PRO A 102 -8.87 -8.50 0.79
CA PRO A 102 -9.07 -9.73 1.56
C PRO A 102 -7.84 -10.14 2.37
N PHE A 103 -6.65 -10.08 1.76
CA PHE A 103 -5.40 -10.45 2.41
C PHE A 103 -5.10 -9.56 3.62
N LEU A 104 -5.43 -8.26 3.55
CA LEU A 104 -5.24 -7.30 4.66
C LEU A 104 -5.99 -7.74 5.93
N PHE A 105 -7.19 -8.31 5.79
CA PHE A 105 -7.97 -8.81 6.91
C PHE A 105 -7.53 -10.22 7.33
N PHE A 106 -7.23 -11.07 6.36
CA PHE A 106 -6.86 -12.46 6.60
C PHE A 106 -5.52 -12.60 7.34
N LYS A 107 -4.53 -11.74 7.05
CA LYS A 107 -3.21 -11.79 7.69
C LYS A 107 -3.26 -11.64 9.21
N ASP A 108 -4.25 -10.88 9.70
CA ASP A 108 -4.45 -10.59 11.12
C ASP A 108 -5.51 -11.52 11.75
N GLY A 109 -5.93 -12.57 11.03
CA GLY A 109 -6.79 -13.63 11.55
C GLY A 109 -8.28 -13.36 11.51
N MET A 110 -8.73 -12.31 10.82
CA MET A 110 -10.15 -12.07 10.64
C MET A 110 -10.76 -13.05 9.64
N GLN A 111 -11.80 -13.75 10.05
CA GLN A 111 -12.53 -14.72 9.22
C GLN A 111 -13.86 -14.18 8.72
N ILE A 112 -14.54 -13.35 9.52
CA ILE A 112 -15.84 -12.79 9.15
C ILE A 112 -15.90 -11.33 9.55
N LEU A 113 -16.44 -10.49 8.66
CA LEU A 113 -16.77 -9.10 8.91
C LEU A 113 -18.27 -8.88 8.75
N PHE A 114 -18.88 -8.22 9.72
CA PHE A 114 -20.31 -7.94 9.78
C PHE A 114 -20.57 -6.44 9.75
N PHE A 115 -21.50 -6.03 8.89
CA PHE A 115 -22.14 -4.71 8.96
C PHE A 115 -23.62 -4.89 9.29
N TYR A 116 -24.14 -4.13 10.25
CA TYR A 116 -25.54 -4.19 10.67
C TYR A 116 -26.31 -2.95 10.26
N LYS A 117 -27.62 -3.12 10.08
CA LYS A 117 -28.56 -2.01 9.86
C LYS A 117 -28.46 -0.97 10.98
N GLY A 118 -28.44 0.30 10.60
CA GLY A 118 -28.23 1.42 11.52
C GLY A 118 -26.78 1.91 11.59
N LEU A 119 -25.92 1.38 10.72
CA LEU A 119 -24.56 1.87 10.46
C LEU A 119 -24.57 3.38 10.27
N LYS A 120 -23.80 4.10 11.09
CA LYS A 120 -23.69 5.56 10.98
C LYS A 120 -22.61 5.95 9.97
N LYS A 121 -22.77 7.12 9.37
CA LYS A 121 -21.80 7.65 8.41
C LYS A 121 -20.43 7.87 9.05
N GLU A 122 -20.40 8.42 10.26
CA GLU A 122 -19.16 8.67 11.00
C GLU A 122 -18.43 7.36 11.32
N GLU A 123 -19.18 6.35 11.78
CA GLU A 123 -18.68 5.01 12.06
C GLU A 123 -18.06 4.35 10.82
N PHE A 124 -18.72 4.47 9.67
CA PHE A 124 -18.22 3.93 8.42
C PHE A 124 -16.96 4.67 7.91
N GLN A 125 -16.93 5.99 8.04
CA GLN A 125 -15.75 6.79 7.69
C GLN A 125 -14.55 6.43 8.58
N GLU A 126 -14.75 6.27 9.89
CA GLU A 126 -13.70 5.81 10.79
C GLU A 126 -13.17 4.42 10.44
N PHE A 127 -14.05 3.49 10.05
CA PHE A 127 -13.65 2.18 9.56
C PHE A 127 -12.75 2.27 8.31
N LEU A 128 -13.12 3.10 7.33
CA LEU A 128 -12.29 3.32 6.14
C LEU A 128 -10.94 3.97 6.47
N GLU A 129 -10.91 4.87 7.45
CA GLU A 129 -9.66 5.49 7.93
C GLU A 129 -8.72 4.49 8.59
N ILE A 130 -9.26 3.55 9.38
CA ILE A 130 -8.49 2.45 9.98
C ILE A 130 -7.85 1.60 8.87
N LEU A 131 -8.62 1.22 7.84
CA LEU A 131 -8.10 0.48 6.70
C LEU A 131 -6.93 1.20 6.04
N ARG A 132 -7.09 2.51 5.78
CA ARG A 132 -6.03 3.33 5.19
C ARG A 132 -4.77 3.33 6.05
N MET A 133 -4.91 3.59 7.36
CA MET A 133 -3.79 3.66 8.30
C MET A 133 -3.01 2.35 8.37
N ILE A 134 -3.72 1.23 8.49
CA ILE A 134 -3.10 -0.11 8.56
C ILE A 134 -2.38 -0.43 7.25
N SER A 135 -2.95 -0.02 6.13
CA SER A 135 -2.36 -0.29 4.82
C SER A 135 -1.08 0.50 4.52
N SER A 136 -0.83 1.60 5.24
CA SER A 136 0.39 2.40 5.11
C SER A 136 1.47 1.99 6.12
N LEU A 137 1.11 1.26 7.16
CA LEU A 137 2.05 0.72 8.15
C LEU A 137 2.78 -0.52 7.59
N PRO A 138 4.03 -0.77 8.04
CA PRO A 138 4.72 -2.01 7.75
C PRO A 138 3.91 -3.24 8.20
N PRO A 139 4.06 -4.41 7.53
CA PRO A 139 3.37 -5.64 7.91
C PRO A 139 3.53 -6.06 9.38
N GLU A 140 4.66 -5.70 10.00
CA GLU A 140 5.00 -6.04 11.40
C GLU A 140 4.28 -5.15 12.44
N GLU A 141 3.79 -3.97 12.03
CA GLU A 141 3.14 -2.98 12.90
C GLU A 141 1.65 -2.79 12.56
N SER A 142 1.17 -3.45 11.52
CA SER A 142 -0.21 -3.32 11.04
C SER A 142 -1.07 -4.45 11.61
N ASP A 143 -1.96 -4.16 12.55
CA ASP A 143 -2.96 -5.10 13.05
C ASP A 143 -4.36 -4.48 12.97
N ILE A 144 -5.17 -5.00 12.05
CA ILE A 144 -6.54 -4.54 11.83
C ILE A 144 -7.51 -5.01 12.90
N VAL A 145 -7.30 -6.18 13.47
CA VAL A 145 -8.18 -6.73 14.50
C VAL A 145 -8.07 -5.88 15.75
N ILE A 146 -6.84 -5.54 16.16
CA ILE A 146 -6.60 -4.63 17.29
C ILE A 146 -7.18 -3.25 17.02
N SER A 147 -6.92 -2.67 15.84
CA SER A 147 -7.40 -1.32 15.51
C SER A 147 -8.93 -1.23 15.50
N LEU A 148 -9.62 -2.26 15.01
CA LEU A 148 -11.08 -2.34 15.05
C LEU A 148 -11.61 -2.60 16.46
N TRP A 149 -10.90 -3.37 17.28
CA TRP A 149 -11.23 -3.59 18.68
C TRP A 149 -11.20 -2.30 19.49
N GLU A 150 -10.14 -1.50 19.34
CA GLU A 150 -9.96 -0.24 20.08
C GLU A 150 -11.05 0.80 19.78
N ARG A 151 -11.64 0.76 18.59
CA ARG A 151 -12.69 1.72 18.19
C ARG A 151 -14.09 1.35 18.65
N ASP A 152 -14.34 0.09 19.03
CA ASP A 152 -15.62 -0.37 19.59
C ASP A 152 -16.85 0.10 18.80
N PHE A 153 -16.89 -0.24 17.51
CA PHE A 153 -17.99 0.11 16.62
C PHE A 153 -19.31 -0.57 17.02
N ALA A 154 -20.42 0.15 16.89
CA ALA A 154 -21.75 -0.34 17.29
C ALA A 154 -22.35 -1.33 16.27
N ASN A 155 -22.15 -1.06 14.99
CA ASN A 155 -22.75 -1.74 13.85
C ASN A 155 -21.72 -2.43 12.95
N ILE A 156 -20.43 -2.35 13.28
CA ILE A 156 -19.37 -3.10 12.62
C ILE A 156 -18.82 -4.12 13.61
N ARG A 157 -18.93 -5.40 13.28
CA ARG A 157 -18.38 -6.49 14.12
C ARG A 157 -17.51 -7.40 13.28
N TYR A 158 -16.61 -8.12 13.93
CA TYR A 158 -15.77 -9.09 13.26
C TYR A 158 -15.66 -10.36 14.10
N TYR A 159 -15.23 -11.44 13.45
CA TYR A 159 -14.89 -12.70 14.08
C TYR A 159 -13.46 -13.06 13.71
N ALA A 160 -12.58 -13.04 14.71
CA ALA A 160 -11.16 -13.36 14.60
C ALA A 160 -10.79 -14.31 15.77
N PRO A 161 -10.70 -15.63 15.56
CA PRO A 161 -10.32 -16.57 16.62
C PRO A 161 -8.83 -16.49 16.96
N ASP A 162 -8.50 -16.41 18.24
CA ASP A 162 -7.09 -16.41 18.73
C ASP A 162 -6.29 -17.62 18.24
N GLU A 163 -6.94 -18.79 18.14
CA GLU A 163 -6.33 -20.05 17.67
C GLU A 163 -5.76 -19.93 16.24
N PHE A 164 -6.32 -19.06 15.39
CA PHE A 164 -5.82 -18.85 14.03
C PHE A 164 -4.47 -18.15 14.01
N LEU A 165 -4.29 -17.11 14.84
CA LEU A 165 -3.01 -16.40 14.99
C LEU A 165 -1.96 -17.30 15.65
N GLU A 166 -2.34 -18.05 16.68
CA GLU A 166 -1.46 -19.02 17.36
C GLU A 166 -0.94 -20.10 16.40
N THR A 167 -1.78 -20.58 15.48
CA THR A 167 -1.41 -21.63 14.52
C THR A 167 -0.49 -21.12 13.40
N LYS A 168 -0.59 -19.84 13.01
CA LYS A 168 0.18 -19.24 11.90
C LYS A 168 1.48 -18.56 12.34
N ILE A 169 1.48 -17.89 13.50
CA ILE A 169 2.69 -17.31 14.11
C ILE A 169 3.54 -18.43 14.75
N GLY A 170 2.89 -19.53 15.15
CA GLY A 170 3.49 -20.72 15.74
C GLY A 170 3.85 -21.83 14.74
N VAL A 171 4.16 -21.55 13.47
CA VAL A 171 4.68 -22.59 12.56
C VAL A 171 6.10 -22.98 13.02
N GLY A 172 6.17 -23.93 13.96
CA GLY A 172 7.40 -24.56 14.45
C GLY A 172 7.65 -24.51 15.96
N MET A 173 6.80 -23.87 16.76
CA MET A 173 6.93 -23.89 18.22
C MET A 173 5.66 -24.46 18.85
N GLU A 174 5.75 -25.65 19.44
CA GLU A 174 4.72 -26.10 20.38
C GLU A 174 4.61 -25.05 21.50
N PRO A 175 3.39 -24.65 21.91
CA PRO A 175 3.22 -23.75 23.04
C PRO A 175 3.88 -24.38 24.26
N VAL A 176 4.93 -23.73 24.77
CA VAL A 176 5.64 -24.21 25.96
C VAL A 176 4.65 -24.16 27.12
N LYS A 177 4.07 -25.31 27.44
CA LYS A 177 3.27 -25.47 28.66
C LYS A 177 4.20 -25.39 29.86
N TYR A 178 4.41 -24.18 30.37
CA TYR A 178 5.09 -23.99 31.64
C TYR A 178 4.22 -24.61 32.75
N ARG A 179 4.66 -25.75 33.28
CA ARG A 179 4.18 -26.24 34.58
C ARG A 179 4.75 -25.33 35.66
N LEU A 180 4.04 -24.25 35.95
CA LEU A 180 4.33 -23.41 37.10
C LEU A 180 3.82 -24.12 38.36
N ASP A 181 4.73 -24.70 39.14
CA ASP A 181 4.43 -25.13 40.49
C ASP A 181 4.38 -23.89 41.39
N LYS A 182 3.18 -23.51 41.82
CA LYS A 182 2.97 -22.31 42.67
C LYS A 182 3.78 -22.37 43.97
N ASN A 183 4.22 -23.55 44.40
CA ASN A 183 5.02 -23.72 45.62
C ASN A 183 6.50 -23.32 45.43
N ASP A 184 7.01 -23.31 44.20
CA ASP A 184 8.43 -23.03 43.90
C ASP A 184 8.71 -21.53 43.63
N LEU A 185 7.65 -20.70 43.53
CA LEU A 185 7.76 -19.24 43.37
C LEU A 185 8.29 -18.51 44.61
N SER A 186 8.50 -19.21 45.73
CA SER A 186 8.87 -18.60 47.01
C SER A 186 10.38 -18.50 47.27
N THR A 187 11.24 -19.05 46.39
CA THR A 187 12.70 -19.07 46.61
C THR A 187 13.54 -18.62 45.40
N GLY A 188 13.06 -17.63 44.63
CA GLY A 188 13.86 -16.98 43.60
C GLY A 188 14.87 -15.98 44.20
N THR A 189 16.08 -16.43 44.55
CA THR A 189 17.16 -15.50 44.95
C THR A 189 17.86 -14.97 43.70
N ILE A 190 17.59 -13.71 43.32
CA ILE A 190 18.29 -13.06 42.20
C ILE A 190 19.72 -12.71 42.65
N LYS A 191 20.72 -13.44 42.15
CA LYS A 191 22.13 -13.10 42.35
C LYS A 191 22.54 -12.05 41.31
N LEU A 192 22.52 -10.78 41.73
CA LEU A 192 23.01 -9.67 40.92
C LEU A 192 24.52 -9.78 40.69
N ALA A 193 24.96 -9.49 39.46
CA ALA A 193 26.37 -9.39 39.12
C ALA A 193 27.01 -8.20 39.83
N THR A 194 28.33 -8.18 39.93
CA THR A 194 29.07 -7.10 40.60
C THR A 194 28.84 -5.75 39.93
N GLU A 195 28.62 -5.72 38.62
CA GLU A 195 28.30 -4.52 37.84
C GLU A 195 26.91 -3.96 38.18
N ASP A 196 25.90 -4.84 38.34
CA ASP A 196 24.54 -4.44 38.71
C ASP A 196 24.48 -3.86 40.13
N LYS A 197 25.29 -4.40 41.05
CA LYS A 197 25.41 -3.87 42.42
C LYS A 197 25.99 -2.47 42.44
N SER A 198 26.95 -2.17 41.57
CA SER A 198 27.52 -0.83 41.45
C SER A 198 26.53 0.17 40.84
N ALA A 199 25.71 -0.24 39.87
CA ALA A 199 24.69 0.62 39.27
C ALA A 199 23.59 1.00 40.28
N ILE A 200 23.17 0.05 41.13
CA ILE A 200 22.18 0.29 42.20
C ILE A 200 22.77 1.19 43.31
N SER A 201 24.08 1.15 43.54
CA SER A 201 24.72 1.99 44.57
C SER A 201 25.00 3.42 44.10
N GLN A 202 25.06 3.65 42.78
CA GLN A 202 25.29 4.98 42.19
C GLN A 202 23.99 5.72 41.89
N ASN A 203 22.92 5.01 41.56
CA ASN A 203 21.59 5.58 41.55
C ASN A 203 21.07 5.58 42.99
N ASP A 204 21.06 6.76 43.60
CA ASP A 204 20.41 7.06 44.89
C ASP A 204 18.88 6.92 44.74
N LEU A 205 18.42 5.72 44.40
CA LEU A 205 17.05 5.29 44.59
C LEU A 205 16.84 5.28 46.09
N SER A 206 16.21 6.34 46.59
CA SER A 206 15.85 6.55 47.99
C SER A 206 15.14 5.31 48.57
N LEU A 207 15.95 4.43 49.16
CA LEU A 207 15.55 3.26 49.94
C LEU A 207 14.73 3.64 51.19
N GLU A 208 14.52 4.94 51.45
CA GLU A 208 13.56 5.42 52.44
C GLU A 208 12.10 5.18 52.03
N THR A 209 11.81 5.08 50.72
CA THR A 209 10.43 4.87 50.24
C THR A 209 9.96 3.42 50.45
N PHE A 210 10.89 2.45 50.52
CA PHE A 210 10.58 1.03 50.72
C PHE A 210 10.72 0.53 52.17
N LYS A 211 11.26 1.36 53.09
CA LYS A 211 11.43 0.96 54.50
C LYS A 211 10.21 1.25 55.39
N LYS A 212 9.19 1.97 54.89
CA LYS A 212 7.96 2.26 55.65
C LYS A 212 6.84 1.22 55.52
N THR A 213 7.01 0.18 54.71
CA THR A 213 5.99 -0.87 54.50
C THR A 213 6.39 -2.24 55.07
N ALA A 214 7.42 -2.29 55.91
CA ALA A 214 7.82 -3.49 56.64
C ALA A 214 7.31 -3.50 58.09
N GLU A 215 6.02 -3.27 58.31
CA GLU A 215 5.36 -3.67 59.55
C GLU A 215 4.13 -4.55 59.21
N LYS A 216 4.23 -5.81 59.65
CA LYS A 216 3.24 -6.89 59.82
C LYS A 216 2.00 -6.94 58.89
N PRO A 217 1.82 -8.03 58.12
CA PRO A 217 0.73 -8.18 57.15
C PRO A 217 -0.57 -8.74 57.76
N GLU A 218 -1.07 -8.20 58.87
CA GLU A 218 -2.33 -8.69 59.47
C GLU A 218 -3.43 -7.64 59.72
N ASP A 219 -3.21 -6.33 59.53
CA ASP A 219 -4.21 -5.30 59.90
C ASP A 219 -4.69 -4.37 58.75
N LEU A 220 -4.55 -4.75 57.47
CA LEU A 220 -4.98 -3.87 56.34
C LEU A 220 -6.18 -4.39 55.53
N ILE A 221 -7.00 -5.28 56.08
CA ILE A 221 -8.33 -5.61 55.50
C ILE A 221 -9.42 -4.84 56.24
N GLU A 222 -9.30 -3.52 56.36
CA GLU A 222 -10.42 -2.69 56.82
C GLU A 222 -10.21 -1.21 56.48
N LYS A 223 -10.26 -0.91 55.18
CA LYS A 223 -10.88 0.31 54.59
C LYS A 223 -10.58 0.33 53.10
N GLY A 224 -11.64 0.42 52.30
CA GLY A 224 -11.56 0.50 50.85
C GLY A 224 -10.92 1.81 50.41
N GLU A 225 -9.62 1.78 50.17
CA GLU A 225 -8.93 2.76 49.33
C GLU A 225 -8.54 2.08 48.02
N GLU A 226 -9.13 2.58 46.94
CA GLU A 226 -8.88 2.18 45.56
C GLU A 226 -7.39 2.38 45.23
N PHE A 227 -6.74 1.30 44.78
CA PHE A 227 -5.47 1.41 44.07
C PHE A 227 -5.72 2.14 42.74
N SER A 228 -5.48 3.44 42.70
CA SER A 228 -5.31 4.16 41.43
C SER A 228 -3.87 3.91 40.93
N PRO A 229 -3.67 3.28 39.75
CA PRO A 229 -2.35 3.19 39.17
C PRO A 229 -1.85 4.60 38.89
N VAL A 230 -0.58 4.82 39.17
CA VAL A 230 0.14 6.07 38.93
C VAL A 230 -0.07 6.50 37.49
N VAL A 231 -1.03 7.39 37.26
CA VAL A 231 -1.11 8.19 36.05
C VAL A 231 0.08 9.15 36.12
N GLN A 232 1.22 8.71 35.59
CA GLN A 232 2.24 9.65 35.15
C GLN A 232 1.55 10.55 34.13
N SER A 233 1.30 11.79 34.56
CA SER A 233 0.78 12.87 33.74
C SER A 233 1.72 13.10 32.55
N THR A 234 1.48 12.40 31.44
CA THR A 234 2.02 12.70 30.12
C THR A 234 1.27 13.89 29.55
N SER A 235 1.36 15.05 30.21
CA SER A 235 0.92 16.31 29.63
C SER A 235 2.11 16.87 28.87
N LEU A 236 2.01 16.90 27.54
CA LEU A 236 2.98 17.59 26.67
C LEU A 236 3.13 19.04 27.14
N ASN A 237 4.37 19.53 27.25
CA ASN A 237 4.62 20.94 27.51
C ASN A 237 4.29 21.77 26.24
N ASP A 238 3.90 23.04 26.38
CA ASP A 238 3.52 23.91 25.26
C ASP A 238 4.62 24.05 24.18
N GLY A 239 5.89 23.89 24.59
CA GLY A 239 7.03 23.84 23.68
C GLY A 239 7.12 22.53 22.89
N GLU A 240 6.84 21.40 23.53
CA GLU A 240 6.81 20.07 22.90
C GLU A 240 5.62 19.95 21.95
N ALA A 241 4.46 20.46 22.34
CA ALA A 241 3.28 20.54 21.49
C ALA A 241 3.56 21.35 20.20
N LYS A 242 4.25 22.50 20.31
CA LYS A 242 4.66 23.28 19.12
C LYS A 242 5.69 22.57 18.26
N THR A 243 6.66 21.90 18.87
CA THR A 243 7.65 21.10 18.12
C THR A 243 6.99 19.93 17.41
N LEU A 244 6.06 19.23 18.08
CA LEU A 244 5.23 18.18 17.48
C LEU A 244 4.35 18.74 16.36
N GLU A 245 3.71 19.91 16.53
CA GLU A 245 2.91 20.53 15.48
C GLU A 245 3.77 20.93 14.27
N LEU A 246 5.00 21.40 14.49
CA LEU A 246 5.96 21.68 13.42
C LEU A 246 6.43 20.40 12.72
N MET A 247 6.72 19.34 13.46
CA MET A 247 7.08 18.03 12.91
C MET A 247 5.92 17.44 12.11
N ILE A 248 4.69 17.50 12.64
CA ILE A 248 3.46 17.07 11.97
C ILE A 248 3.22 17.89 10.71
N ARG A 249 3.35 19.22 10.73
CA ARG A 249 3.20 20.06 9.53
C ARG A 249 4.26 19.78 8.49
N SER A 250 5.50 19.53 8.91
CA SER A 250 6.58 19.16 7.98
C SER A 250 6.33 17.79 7.35
N ASN A 251 5.73 16.86 8.10
CA ASN A 251 5.43 15.50 7.64
C ASN A 251 4.09 15.41 6.87
N ARG A 252 3.16 16.34 7.11
CA ARG A 252 1.86 16.46 6.40
C ARG A 252 1.91 17.32 5.14
N LYS A 253 3.06 17.89 4.77
CA LYS A 253 3.20 18.58 3.48
C LYS A 253 3.22 17.55 2.36
N ILE A 254 2.03 17.20 1.88
CA ILE A 254 1.85 16.77 0.49
C ILE A 254 2.38 17.93 -0.37
N SER A 255 3.19 17.65 -1.38
CA SER A 255 3.74 18.72 -2.22
C SER A 255 2.57 19.44 -2.90
N SER A 256 2.62 20.77 -2.98
CA SER A 256 1.57 21.54 -3.65
C SER A 256 1.38 21.10 -5.11
N GLU A 257 2.44 20.59 -5.75
CA GLU A 257 2.39 19.97 -7.06
C GLU A 257 1.62 18.64 -7.07
N ASP A 258 1.75 17.81 -6.03
CA ASP A 258 1.04 16.53 -5.91
C ASP A 258 -0.47 16.76 -5.71
N GLU A 259 -0.82 17.78 -4.91
CA GLU A 259 -2.20 18.23 -4.73
C GLU A 259 -2.79 18.73 -6.06
N LEU A 260 -2.01 19.52 -6.81
CA LEU A 260 -2.48 20.09 -8.07
C LEU A 260 -2.63 19.02 -9.17
N ILE A 261 -1.73 18.03 -9.26
CA ILE A 261 -1.91 16.87 -10.15
C ILE A 261 -3.23 16.16 -9.82
N SER A 262 -3.44 15.86 -8.53
CA SER A 262 -4.62 15.13 -8.06
C SER A 262 -5.92 15.89 -8.36
N LEU A 263 -5.94 17.20 -8.09
CA LEU A 263 -7.07 18.08 -8.38
C LEU A 263 -7.42 18.12 -9.87
N LEU A 264 -6.43 18.19 -10.76
CA LEU A 264 -6.68 18.21 -12.20
C LEU A 264 -7.23 16.86 -12.70
N ILE A 265 -6.73 15.74 -12.17
CA ILE A 265 -7.27 14.41 -12.48
C ILE A 265 -8.71 14.28 -11.98
N GLU A 266 -9.02 14.80 -10.81
CA GLU A 266 -10.39 14.86 -10.26
C GLU A 266 -11.32 15.69 -11.14
N MET A 267 -10.87 16.89 -11.54
CA MET A 267 -11.64 17.74 -12.45
C MET A 267 -11.91 17.01 -13.76
N LEU A 268 -10.97 16.23 -14.30
CA LEU A 268 -11.20 15.43 -15.50
C LEU A 268 -12.23 14.31 -15.27
N TYR A 269 -12.18 13.62 -14.14
CA TYR A 269 -13.12 12.54 -13.83
C TYR A 269 -14.57 13.02 -13.67
N LEU A 270 -14.76 14.19 -13.04
CA LEU A 270 -16.09 14.74 -12.75
C LEU A 270 -16.67 15.60 -13.88
N GLU A 271 -15.89 15.91 -14.92
CA GLU A 271 -16.32 16.86 -15.94
C GLU A 271 -17.16 16.18 -17.04
N GLU A 272 -18.45 16.48 -17.03
CA GLU A 272 -19.40 16.00 -18.03
C GLU A 272 -19.43 16.88 -19.30
N ARG A 273 -18.78 18.06 -19.29
CA ARG A 273 -18.74 18.97 -20.46
C ARG A 273 -17.44 18.82 -21.24
N PRO A 274 -17.49 18.48 -22.54
CA PRO A 274 -16.30 18.16 -23.33
C PRO A 274 -15.34 19.35 -23.53
N GLU A 275 -15.84 20.59 -23.58
CA GLU A 275 -14.98 21.77 -23.70
C GLU A 275 -14.13 21.98 -22.44
N GLN A 276 -14.75 21.83 -21.26
CA GLN A 276 -14.07 22.04 -19.99
C GLN A 276 -13.11 20.88 -19.68
N PHE A 277 -13.45 19.66 -20.11
CA PHE A 277 -12.56 18.50 -20.05
C PHE A 277 -11.24 18.77 -20.79
N ASN A 278 -11.34 19.29 -22.02
CA ASN A 278 -10.15 19.65 -22.81
C ASN A 278 -9.32 20.77 -22.18
N ILE A 279 -9.96 21.77 -21.54
CA ILE A 279 -9.24 22.84 -20.83
C ILE A 279 -8.42 22.25 -19.67
N THR A 280 -9.04 21.39 -18.85
CA THR A 280 -8.37 20.73 -17.73
C THR A 280 -7.25 19.81 -18.22
N LEU A 281 -7.46 19.08 -19.31
CA LEU A 281 -6.45 18.22 -19.92
C LEU A 281 -5.24 19.02 -20.42
N ASN A 282 -5.48 20.20 -21.01
CA ASN A 282 -4.41 21.12 -21.41
C ASN A 282 -3.64 21.70 -20.21
N ALA A 283 -4.32 21.98 -19.09
CA ALA A 283 -3.65 22.40 -17.86
C ALA A 283 -2.74 21.27 -17.31
N LEU A 284 -3.20 20.02 -17.35
CA LEU A 284 -2.40 18.86 -16.99
C LEU A 284 -1.18 18.71 -17.93
N ALA A 285 -1.35 18.97 -19.22
CA ALA A 285 -0.26 18.99 -20.21
C ALA A 285 0.80 20.06 -19.90
N HIS A 286 0.37 21.25 -19.49
CA HIS A 286 1.28 22.34 -19.12
C HIS A 286 2.09 21.99 -17.87
N LEU A 287 1.41 21.46 -16.85
CA LEU A 287 2.05 21.03 -15.62
C LEU A 287 3.13 19.97 -15.87
N GLN A 288 2.84 18.98 -16.72
CA GLN A 288 3.82 17.97 -17.08
C GLN A 288 5.07 18.58 -17.72
N LYS A 289 4.92 19.56 -18.63
CA LYS A 289 6.06 20.28 -19.22
C LYS A 289 6.89 21.01 -18.16
N ASP A 290 6.23 21.66 -17.21
CA ASP A 290 6.91 22.36 -16.12
C ASP A 290 7.68 21.38 -15.22
N LEU A 291 7.10 20.23 -14.89
CA LEU A 291 7.77 19.18 -14.11
C LEU A 291 9.00 18.61 -14.84
N LEU A 292 8.87 18.37 -16.15
CA LEU A 292 9.98 17.93 -16.99
C LEU A 292 11.11 18.95 -17.05
N LEU A 293 10.79 20.26 -17.15
CA LEU A 293 11.78 21.32 -17.12
C LEU A 293 12.48 21.46 -15.76
N LYS A 294 11.76 21.15 -14.66
CA LYS A 294 12.32 21.10 -13.30
C LYS A 294 13.14 19.83 -13.03
N GLY A 295 13.03 18.79 -13.88
CA GLY A 295 13.69 17.50 -13.70
C GLY A 295 12.99 16.59 -12.70
N ASP A 296 11.72 16.85 -12.37
CA ASP A 296 10.94 16.04 -11.44
C ASP A 296 10.26 14.87 -12.15
N PHE A 297 11.05 13.82 -12.40
CA PHE A 297 10.58 12.62 -13.07
C PHE A 297 9.65 11.77 -12.18
N SER A 298 9.77 11.88 -10.85
CA SER A 298 8.88 11.16 -9.93
C SER A 298 7.43 11.63 -10.09
N ARG A 299 7.20 12.93 -10.05
CA ARG A 299 5.86 13.52 -10.23
C ARG A 299 5.34 13.35 -11.65
N THR A 300 6.24 13.39 -12.64
CA THR A 300 5.87 13.13 -14.04
C THR A 300 5.35 11.70 -14.22
N LEU A 301 5.99 10.71 -13.58
CA LEU A 301 5.51 9.33 -13.56
C LEU A 301 4.20 9.17 -12.81
N GLN A 302 4.03 9.87 -11.69
CA GLN A 302 2.77 9.88 -10.94
C GLN A 302 1.62 10.42 -11.79
N LEU A 303 1.81 11.56 -12.46
CA LEU A 303 0.83 12.14 -13.37
C LEU A 303 0.44 11.15 -14.46
N PHE A 304 1.41 10.49 -15.09
CA PHE A 304 1.14 9.47 -16.11
C PHE A 304 0.32 8.32 -15.54
N THR A 305 0.69 7.80 -14.37
CA THR A 305 0.03 6.66 -13.72
C THR A 305 -1.42 7.00 -13.39
N LEU A 306 -1.66 8.15 -12.74
CA LEU A 306 -3.02 8.61 -12.41
C LEU A 306 -3.88 8.85 -13.65
N THR A 307 -3.29 9.33 -14.74
CA THR A 307 -4.00 9.53 -16.00
C THR A 307 -4.38 8.20 -16.66
N LEU A 308 -3.50 7.20 -16.57
CA LEU A 308 -3.79 5.84 -17.04
C LEU A 308 -4.90 5.18 -16.21
N GLU A 309 -4.81 5.27 -14.88
CA GLU A 309 -5.83 4.76 -13.97
C GLU A 309 -7.18 5.44 -14.21
N LEU A 310 -7.19 6.76 -14.43
CA LEU A 310 -8.38 7.50 -14.81
C LEU A 310 -9.01 6.91 -16.08
N LYS A 311 -8.23 6.74 -17.14
CA LYS A 311 -8.71 6.15 -18.39
C LYS A 311 -9.32 4.75 -18.19
N GLU A 312 -8.67 3.90 -17.40
CA GLU A 312 -9.13 2.53 -17.12
C GLU A 312 -10.40 2.50 -16.26
N SER A 313 -10.61 3.53 -15.43
CA SER A 313 -11.78 3.66 -14.55
C SER A 313 -13.03 4.24 -15.23
N LEU A 314 -12.89 4.84 -16.42
CA LEU A 314 -14.01 5.51 -17.09
C LEU A 314 -15.05 4.49 -17.59
N PRO A 315 -16.35 4.72 -17.33
CA PRO A 315 -17.41 3.88 -17.86
C PRO A 315 -17.47 3.90 -19.40
N PRO A 316 -18.01 2.86 -20.07
CA PRO A 316 -18.08 2.76 -21.54
C PRO A 316 -18.80 3.92 -22.25
N GLN A 317 -19.62 4.68 -21.52
CA GLN A 317 -20.33 5.85 -22.04
C GLN A 317 -19.44 7.09 -22.27
N PHE A 318 -18.22 7.09 -21.73
CA PHE A 318 -17.22 8.17 -21.89
C PHE A 318 -16.10 7.78 -22.89
N ASP A 319 -16.49 7.17 -24.02
CA ASP A 319 -15.54 6.68 -25.03
C ASP A 319 -14.77 7.82 -25.73
N GLU A 320 -15.34 9.03 -25.83
CA GLU A 320 -14.63 10.19 -26.39
C GLU A 320 -13.56 10.71 -25.44
N GLU A 321 -13.87 10.84 -24.15
CA GLU A 321 -12.94 11.24 -23.10
C GLU A 321 -11.82 10.21 -22.93
N ALA A 322 -12.14 8.92 -22.97
CA ALA A 322 -11.15 7.85 -22.95
C ALA A 322 -10.18 7.92 -24.14
N LYS A 323 -10.66 8.29 -25.34
CA LYS A 323 -9.81 8.54 -26.51
C LYS A 323 -8.95 9.79 -26.36
N LEU A 324 -9.47 10.86 -25.77
CA LEU A 324 -8.70 12.07 -25.48
C LEU A 324 -7.57 11.77 -24.49
N LEU A 325 -7.86 11.02 -23.42
CA LEU A 325 -6.84 10.57 -22.46
C LEU A 325 -5.83 9.63 -23.12
N GLU A 326 -6.25 8.74 -24.02
CA GLU A 326 -5.32 7.89 -24.76
C GLU A 326 -4.37 8.67 -25.66
N ASN A 327 -4.90 9.65 -26.39
CA ASN A 327 -4.09 10.53 -27.23
C ASN A 327 -3.12 11.34 -26.37
N PHE A 328 -3.60 11.86 -25.25
CA PHE A 328 -2.76 12.55 -24.29
C PHE A 328 -1.64 11.65 -23.75
N LEU A 329 -1.92 10.44 -23.27
CA LEU A 329 -0.90 9.48 -22.80
C LEU A 329 0.14 9.14 -23.89
N LYS A 330 -0.30 9.01 -25.15
CA LYS A 330 0.60 8.86 -26.29
C LYS A 330 1.46 10.10 -26.48
N ASP A 331 0.89 11.29 -26.41
CA ASP A 331 1.62 12.55 -26.52
C ASP A 331 2.62 12.73 -25.37
N LEU A 332 2.28 12.34 -24.13
CA LEU A 332 3.24 12.32 -23.01
C LEU A 332 4.46 11.45 -23.32
N SER A 333 4.21 10.30 -23.95
CA SER A 333 5.21 9.29 -24.29
C SER A 333 6.02 9.64 -25.55
N ASN A 334 5.44 10.41 -26.47
CA ASN A 334 6.03 10.77 -27.77
C ASN A 334 6.58 12.21 -27.81
N SER A 335 6.32 13.01 -26.77
CA SER A 335 6.52 14.46 -26.85
C SER A 335 7.96 14.82 -27.19
N ASN A 336 8.10 15.95 -27.90
CA ASN A 336 9.32 16.73 -28.24
C ASN A 336 10.24 17.09 -27.04
N SER A 337 10.08 16.42 -25.92
CA SER A 337 10.77 16.59 -24.65
C SER A 337 12.15 15.95 -24.61
N LEU A 338 12.55 15.09 -25.56
CA LEU A 338 13.88 14.46 -25.54
C LEU A 338 15.02 15.50 -25.51
N ALA A 339 14.86 16.63 -26.21
CA ALA A 339 15.82 17.73 -26.16
C ALA A 339 15.84 18.43 -24.78
N SER A 340 14.67 18.63 -24.17
CA SER A 340 14.53 19.20 -22.82
C SER A 340 15.10 18.25 -21.76
N ILE A 341 14.81 16.95 -21.87
CA ILE A 341 15.32 15.88 -21.00
C ILE A 341 16.84 15.79 -21.12
N LYS A 342 17.41 15.92 -22.32
CA LYS A 342 18.87 16.01 -22.52
C LYS A 342 19.47 17.21 -21.79
N LYS A 343 18.83 18.38 -21.90
CA LYS A 343 19.31 19.60 -21.25
C LYS A 343 19.25 19.51 -19.72
N VAL A 344 18.17 18.94 -19.17
CA VAL A 344 17.96 18.77 -17.73
C VAL A 344 18.87 17.68 -17.13
N SER A 345 19.13 16.61 -17.87
CA SER A 345 20.09 15.58 -17.46
C SER A 345 21.54 16.09 -17.46
N GLN A 346 21.90 16.98 -18.40
CA GLN A 346 23.22 17.61 -18.44
C GLN A 346 23.42 18.70 -17.37
N SER A 347 22.35 19.32 -16.86
CA SER A 347 22.42 20.35 -15.80
C SER A 347 22.48 19.80 -14.37
N ALA A 348 22.59 18.47 -14.19
CA ALA A 348 22.59 17.78 -12.89
C ALA A 348 21.36 18.04 -12.02
N GLN A 349 20.22 18.41 -12.62
CA GLN A 349 18.94 18.66 -11.92
C GLN A 349 18.09 17.39 -11.75
N VAL A 350 18.63 16.20 -12.03
CA VAL A 350 17.92 14.94 -11.82
C VAL A 350 17.93 14.61 -10.33
N SER A 351 16.82 14.86 -9.66
CA SER A 351 16.63 14.62 -8.23
C SER A 351 16.63 13.14 -7.87
N ASP A 352 16.09 12.28 -8.74
CA ASP A 352 16.07 10.83 -8.59
C ASP A 352 16.42 10.11 -9.90
N LEU A 353 17.55 9.38 -9.91
CA LEU A 353 17.98 8.56 -11.03
C LEU A 353 17.02 7.42 -11.34
N LYS A 354 16.38 6.83 -10.33
CA LYS A 354 15.47 5.71 -10.54
C LYS A 354 14.23 6.17 -11.30
N SER A 355 13.55 7.21 -10.82
CA SER A 355 12.40 7.81 -11.50
C SER A 355 12.74 8.31 -12.90
N PHE A 356 13.95 8.85 -13.10
CA PHE A 356 14.42 9.25 -14.44
C PHE A 356 14.47 8.06 -15.41
N PHE A 357 15.11 6.95 -15.02
CA PHE A 357 15.18 5.78 -15.89
C PHE A 357 13.84 5.07 -16.04
N ASP A 358 12.99 5.06 -15.02
CA ASP A 358 11.63 4.52 -15.11
C ASP A 358 10.77 5.35 -16.08
N TYR A 359 10.95 6.69 -16.13
CA TYR A 359 10.35 7.55 -17.15
C TYR A 359 10.92 7.28 -18.56
N LEU A 360 12.23 7.11 -18.72
CA LEU A 360 12.82 6.76 -20.02
C LEU A 360 12.30 5.40 -20.53
N LYS A 361 12.11 4.42 -19.64
CA LYS A 361 11.51 3.12 -19.99
C LYS A 361 10.08 3.27 -20.50
N LEU A 362 9.33 4.25 -20.00
CA LEU A 362 8.00 4.57 -20.47
C LEU A 362 7.99 5.12 -21.90
N LEU A 363 8.95 6.00 -22.24
CA LEU A 363 9.16 6.48 -23.62
C LEU A 363 9.58 5.35 -24.58
N GLY A 364 10.03 4.22 -24.05
CA GLY A 364 10.38 3.05 -24.85
C GLY A 364 11.58 3.31 -25.77
N PRO A 365 11.56 2.82 -27.03
CA PRO A 365 12.70 2.92 -27.94
C PRO A 365 13.00 4.34 -28.44
N GLU A 366 12.09 5.29 -28.28
CA GLU A 366 12.30 6.67 -28.76
C GLU A 366 13.42 7.39 -27.99
N ALA A 367 13.61 7.04 -26.72
CA ALA A 367 14.67 7.59 -25.88
C ALA A 367 16.05 6.93 -26.11
N ILE A 368 16.18 5.94 -26.99
CA ILE A 368 17.37 5.08 -27.03
C ILE A 368 18.64 5.83 -27.43
N HIS A 369 18.55 6.76 -28.39
CA HIS A 369 19.67 7.62 -28.78
C HIS A 369 20.06 8.59 -27.66
N LEU A 370 19.07 9.10 -26.91
CA LEU A 370 19.32 9.99 -25.78
C LEU A 370 20.07 9.26 -24.66
N VAL A 371 19.63 8.06 -24.29
CA VAL A 371 20.31 7.25 -23.27
C VAL A 371 21.71 6.85 -23.74
N GLY A 372 21.89 6.54 -25.03
CA GLY A 372 23.19 6.28 -25.63
C GLY A 372 24.16 7.46 -25.54
N ASP A 373 23.68 8.68 -25.80
CA ASP A 373 24.47 9.90 -25.62
C ASP A 373 24.86 10.12 -24.14
N LEU A 374 23.88 10.01 -23.24
CA LEU A 374 24.11 10.23 -21.80
C LEU A 374 25.01 9.16 -21.18
N TYR A 375 24.99 7.93 -21.69
CA TYR A 375 25.88 6.85 -21.26
C TYR A 375 27.35 7.17 -21.55
N GLU A 376 27.63 7.74 -22.72
CA GLU A 376 28.99 8.13 -23.12
C GLU A 376 29.47 9.36 -22.32
N ASP A 377 28.59 10.33 -22.08
CA ASP A 377 28.89 11.54 -21.31
C ASP A 377 29.07 11.24 -19.81
N SER A 378 28.41 10.21 -19.28
CA SER A 378 28.41 9.90 -17.86
C SER A 378 29.58 9.03 -17.43
N LYS A 379 30.27 9.46 -16.35
CA LYS A 379 31.29 8.67 -15.65
C LYS A 379 30.76 7.96 -14.41
N ASP A 380 29.50 8.17 -14.06
CA ASP A 380 28.90 7.59 -12.86
C ASP A 380 28.57 6.09 -13.08
N PRO A 381 29.11 5.17 -12.26
CA PRO A 381 28.76 3.75 -12.34
C PRO A 381 27.27 3.48 -12.16
N GLY A 382 26.59 4.22 -11.27
CA GLY A 382 25.16 4.04 -11.01
C GLY A 382 24.31 4.36 -12.23
N PHE A 383 24.61 5.47 -12.90
CA PHE A 383 23.99 5.86 -14.16
C PHE A 383 24.21 4.80 -15.25
N ARG A 384 25.45 4.31 -15.41
CA ARG A 384 25.78 3.29 -16.42
C ARG A 384 25.01 1.99 -16.21
N ILE A 385 24.90 1.52 -14.97
CA ILE A 385 24.12 0.31 -14.66
C ILE A 385 22.64 0.48 -15.04
N ASN A 386 22.04 1.61 -14.67
CA ASN A 386 20.62 1.87 -14.99
C ASN A 386 20.37 2.06 -16.49
N ALA A 387 21.32 2.66 -17.22
CA ALA A 387 21.27 2.75 -18.67
C ALA A 387 21.34 1.37 -19.35
N LEU A 388 22.21 0.47 -18.86
CA LEU A 388 22.26 -0.91 -19.34
C LEU A 388 20.96 -1.68 -19.04
N ASP A 389 20.34 -1.49 -17.87
CA ASP A 389 19.01 -2.06 -17.59
C ASP A 389 17.94 -1.54 -18.57
N TYR A 390 17.96 -0.24 -18.87
CA TYR A 390 17.10 0.35 -19.88
C TYR A 390 17.32 -0.29 -21.27
N PHE A 391 18.56 -0.38 -21.74
CA PHE A 391 18.88 -1.01 -23.03
C PHE A 391 18.45 -2.47 -23.06
N LYS A 392 18.60 -3.21 -21.95
CA LYS A 392 18.15 -4.59 -21.83
C LYS A 392 16.63 -4.71 -22.01
N LYS A 393 15.85 -3.88 -21.31
CA LYS A 393 14.37 -3.90 -21.39
C LYS A 393 13.86 -3.47 -22.76
N VAL A 394 14.45 -2.43 -23.36
CA VAL A 394 14.06 -1.96 -24.69
C VAL A 394 14.48 -2.97 -25.77
N GLY A 395 15.70 -3.51 -25.68
CA GLY A 395 16.24 -4.50 -26.62
C GLY A 395 15.48 -5.81 -26.67
N GLN A 396 14.94 -6.28 -25.54
CA GLN A 396 14.04 -7.44 -25.49
C GLN A 396 12.77 -7.25 -26.34
N LYS A 397 12.25 -6.02 -26.42
CA LYS A 397 11.06 -5.68 -27.20
C LYS A 397 11.39 -5.30 -28.64
N ASN A 398 12.50 -4.58 -28.85
CA ASN A 398 12.90 -4.07 -30.16
C ASN A 398 14.43 -4.08 -30.31
N ILE A 399 14.96 -5.20 -30.82
CA ILE A 399 16.39 -5.36 -31.06
C ILE A 399 16.92 -4.45 -32.18
N ALA A 400 16.08 -4.08 -33.15
CA ALA A 400 16.49 -3.21 -34.26
C ALA A 400 16.83 -1.80 -33.77
N ALA A 401 16.01 -1.25 -32.86
CA ALA A 401 16.30 0.04 -32.23
C ALA A 401 17.62 0.02 -31.44
N LEU A 402 17.88 -1.07 -30.72
CA LEU A 402 19.12 -1.22 -29.95
C LEU A 402 20.37 -1.32 -30.85
N MET A 403 20.25 -1.99 -31.99
CA MET A 403 21.35 -2.11 -32.95
C MET A 403 21.64 -0.79 -33.69
N ASP A 404 20.66 0.11 -33.79
CA ASP A 404 20.81 1.40 -34.48
C ASP A 404 21.78 2.36 -33.75
N ILE A 405 21.92 2.23 -32.43
CA ILE A 405 22.85 3.05 -31.63
C ILE A 405 24.28 2.49 -31.58
N VAL A 406 24.54 1.35 -32.20
CA VAL A 406 25.88 0.73 -32.27
C VAL A 406 26.67 1.39 -33.39
N HIS A 407 27.72 2.13 -33.02
CA HIS A 407 28.55 2.87 -33.98
C HIS A 407 30.05 2.72 -33.68
N ASP A 408 30.87 2.76 -34.74
CA ASP A 408 32.34 2.62 -34.67
C ASP A 408 33.02 3.73 -33.84
N ASN A 409 32.35 4.88 -33.70
CA ASN A 409 32.81 6.03 -32.91
C ASN A 409 32.49 5.94 -31.40
N ARG A 410 31.75 4.91 -30.95
CA ARG A 410 31.35 4.69 -29.54
C ARG A 410 31.68 3.26 -29.10
N PRO A 411 32.97 2.88 -28.99
CA PRO A 411 33.35 1.49 -28.80
C PRO A 411 32.95 0.91 -27.44
N ALA A 412 32.89 1.72 -26.38
CA ALA A 412 32.50 1.24 -25.05
C ALA A 412 31.02 0.84 -25.02
N LEU A 413 30.12 1.73 -25.44
CA LEU A 413 28.70 1.44 -25.58
C LEU A 413 28.44 0.30 -26.57
N ALA A 414 29.11 0.28 -27.72
CA ALA A 414 28.96 -0.76 -28.73
C ALA A 414 29.26 -2.16 -28.16
N THR A 415 30.35 -2.30 -27.40
CA THR A 415 30.75 -3.60 -26.83
C THR A 415 29.72 -4.10 -25.81
N GLU A 416 29.20 -3.21 -24.96
CA GLU A 416 28.17 -3.56 -23.98
C GLU A 416 26.83 -3.91 -24.63
N ILE A 417 26.45 -3.22 -25.71
CA ILE A 417 25.22 -3.56 -26.44
C ILE A 417 25.35 -4.91 -27.15
N ILE A 418 26.51 -5.19 -27.74
CA ILE A 418 26.80 -6.50 -28.35
C ILE A 418 26.75 -7.62 -27.29
N SER A 419 27.31 -7.37 -26.10
CA SER A 419 27.26 -8.34 -25.00
C SER A 419 25.81 -8.60 -24.56
N LEU A 420 24.99 -7.54 -24.41
CA LEU A 420 23.56 -7.64 -24.09
C LEU A 420 22.78 -8.39 -25.18
N SER A 421 23.15 -8.21 -26.45
CA SER A 421 22.49 -8.82 -27.60
C SER A 421 22.57 -10.35 -27.59
N SER A 422 23.63 -10.91 -27.01
CA SER A 422 23.79 -12.35 -26.84
C SER A 422 22.70 -12.96 -25.93
N ALA A 423 22.13 -12.17 -25.01
CA ALA A 423 21.15 -12.63 -24.04
C ALA A 423 19.70 -12.64 -24.58
N PHE A 424 19.40 -11.99 -25.71
CA PHE A 424 18.02 -11.85 -26.20
C PHE A 424 17.51 -13.04 -27.05
N ASN A 425 18.38 -13.98 -27.42
CA ASN A 425 18.05 -15.17 -28.21
C ASN A 425 17.25 -14.90 -29.52
N ASP A 426 17.41 -13.70 -30.11
CA ASP A 426 16.75 -13.29 -31.35
C ASP A 426 17.68 -13.54 -32.55
N LYS A 427 17.23 -14.36 -33.52
CA LYS A 427 18.00 -14.71 -34.73
C LYS A 427 18.31 -13.49 -35.60
N ARG A 428 17.53 -12.41 -35.50
CA ARG A 428 17.79 -11.14 -36.21
C ARG A 428 19.06 -10.46 -35.71
N ALA A 429 19.44 -10.68 -34.45
CA ALA A 429 20.69 -10.16 -33.88
C ALA A 429 21.91 -10.55 -34.73
N ILE A 430 21.91 -11.79 -35.24
CA ILE A 430 23.02 -12.34 -36.04
C ILE A 430 23.23 -11.54 -37.33
N GLN A 431 22.15 -11.08 -37.98
CA GLN A 431 22.25 -10.25 -39.20
C GLN A 431 22.83 -8.87 -38.90
N TYR A 432 22.45 -8.27 -37.77
CA TYR A 432 23.03 -6.99 -37.34
C TYR A 432 24.50 -7.12 -36.93
N LEU A 433 24.84 -8.16 -36.16
CA LEU A 433 26.21 -8.44 -35.73
C LEU A 433 27.16 -8.71 -36.92
N ALA A 434 26.67 -9.38 -37.96
CA ALA A 434 27.44 -9.61 -39.18
C ALA A 434 27.87 -8.29 -39.86
N ASN A 435 27.06 -7.23 -39.77
CA ASN A 435 27.39 -5.92 -40.33
C ASN A 435 28.54 -5.24 -39.58
N PHE A 436 28.72 -5.51 -38.28
CA PHE A 436 29.77 -4.91 -37.47
C PHE A 436 31.18 -5.48 -37.73
N ILE A 437 31.30 -6.63 -38.38
CA ILE A 437 32.59 -7.21 -38.82
C ILE A 437 33.32 -6.28 -39.82
N SER A 438 32.56 -5.39 -40.47
CA SER A 438 33.07 -4.37 -41.39
C SER A 438 33.63 -3.12 -40.71
N TYR A 439 33.44 -2.96 -39.40
CA TYR A 439 33.89 -1.77 -38.65
C TYR A 439 35.42 -1.77 -38.49
N LYS A 440 36.00 -0.56 -38.38
CA LYS A 440 37.46 -0.38 -38.30
C LYS A 440 37.98 -0.68 -36.90
N ASN A 441 37.17 -0.50 -35.86
CA ASN A 441 37.57 -0.74 -34.50
C ASN A 441 37.68 -2.24 -34.18
N LYS A 442 38.88 -2.66 -33.76
CA LYS A 442 39.19 -4.05 -33.47
C LYS A 442 38.39 -4.61 -32.28
N THR A 443 38.04 -3.78 -31.30
CA THR A 443 37.30 -4.20 -30.09
C THR A 443 35.83 -4.51 -30.37
N ILE A 444 35.25 -3.90 -31.42
CA ILE A 444 33.88 -4.20 -31.85
C ILE A 444 33.86 -5.47 -32.73
N LYS A 445 34.96 -5.71 -33.44
CA LYS A 445 35.10 -6.78 -34.43
C LYS A 445 35.46 -8.14 -33.84
N PHE A 446 36.23 -8.17 -32.76
CA PHE A 446 36.76 -9.36 -32.09
C PHE A 446 36.41 -9.30 -30.62
#